data_AF-A0A5A8F4T2-F1
#
_entry.id   AF-A0A5A8F4T2-F1
#
_cell.length_a   1.000
_cell.length_b   1.000
_cell.length_c   1.000
_cell.angle_alpha   90.00
_cell.angle_beta   90.00
_cell.angle_gamma   90.00
#
_symmetry.space_group_name_H-M   'P 1'
#
loop_
_entity.id
_entity.type
_entity.pdbx_description
1 polymer ?
#
loop_
_entity_poly.entity_id
_entity_poly.type
_entity_poly.pdbx_seq_one_letter_code
_entity_poly.pdbx_strand_id
1 'polypeptide(L)' 'MAVNAIVKVDGDNIDSALKLLKKKVEREGLIREIKRHTYYEKPTEVRRKKLLKARRKQQKLIRKLKEKYKYY' A
#
# COMPACT_ATOMS: atom_id res chain seq x y z
N MET A 1 -15.08 6.05 -5.25
CA MET A 1 -14.45 6.57 -4.01
C MET A 1 -15.32 6.10 -2.85
N ALA A 2 -14.87 5.10 -2.11
CA ALA A 2 -15.55 4.59 -0.91
C ALA A 2 -14.51 4.66 0.21
N VAL A 3 -14.82 5.37 1.29
CA VAL A 3 -13.92 5.51 2.43
C VAL A 3 -14.19 4.33 3.37
N ASN A 4 -13.25 3.39 3.51
CA ASN A 4 -13.46 2.17 4.31
C ASN A 4 -12.61 2.09 5.58
N ALA A 5 -11.90 3.16 5.97
CA ALA A 5 -11.19 3.24 7.23
C ALA A 5 -12.10 3.68 8.38
N ILE A 6 -13.08 2.85 8.74
CA ILE A 6 -13.89 3.04 9.96
C ILE A 6 -13.26 2.24 11.09
N VAL A 7 -13.09 2.85 12.26
CA VAL A 7 -12.65 2.21 13.50
C VAL A 7 -13.66 2.55 14.59
N LYS A 8 -14.21 1.52 15.23
CA LYS A 8 -15.09 1.68 16.40
C LYS A 8 -14.20 1.93 17.62
N VAL A 9 -14.58 2.89 18.45
CA VAL A 9 -13.92 3.18 19.72
C VAL A 9 -14.71 2.46 20.81
N ASP A 10 -14.05 1.60 21.57
CA ASP A 10 -14.65 0.92 22.72
C ASP A 10 -14.07 1.56 24.01
N GLY A 11 -14.93 2.20 24.82
CA GLY A 11 -14.57 2.83 26.10
C GLY A 11 -13.67 4.08 25.99
N ASP A 12 -12.82 4.32 27.00
CA ASP A 12 -11.95 5.51 27.12
C ASP A 12 -10.64 5.43 26.31
N ASN A 13 -10.40 4.35 25.57
CA ASN A 13 -9.13 4.09 24.88
C ASN A 13 -9.04 4.71 23.48
N ILE A 14 -9.21 6.03 23.40
CA ILE A 14 -9.18 6.82 22.15
C ILE A 14 -7.83 6.69 21.42
N ASP A 15 -6.72 6.72 22.15
CA ASP A 15 -5.37 6.63 21.58
C ASP A 15 -5.12 5.32 20.81
N SER A 16 -5.70 4.23 21.31
CA SER A 16 -5.61 2.92 20.66
C SER A 16 -6.40 2.91 19.35
N ALA A 17 -7.60 3.50 19.34
CA ALA A 17 -8.41 3.64 18.14
C ALA A 17 -7.72 4.51 17.07
N LEU A 18 -7.07 5.60 17.47
CA LEU A 18 -6.29 6.46 16.55
C LEU A 18 -5.11 5.70 15.92
N LYS A 19 -4.39 4.90 16.70
CA LYS A 19 -3.30 4.06 16.18
C LYS A 19 -3.82 3.02 15.18
N LEU A 20 -4.96 2.40 15.46
CA LEU A 20 -5.59 1.44 14.55
C LEU A 20 -6.07 2.12 13.26
N LEU A 21 -6.67 3.29 13.37
CA LEU A 21 -7.12 4.07 12.22
C LEU A 21 -5.94 4.43 11.31
N LYS A 22 -4.84 4.94 11.89
CA LYS A 22 -3.62 5.25 11.13
C LYS A 22 -3.10 4.01 10.38
N LYS A 23 -3.01 2.86 11.05
CA LYS A 23 -2.60 1.59 10.41
C LYS A 23 -3.55 1.17 9.29
N LYS A 24 -4.86 1.37 9.46
CA LYS A 24 -5.88 1.03 8.47
C LYS A 24 -5.78 1.94 7.23
N VAL A 25 -5.61 3.25 7.43
CA VAL A 25 -5.36 4.23 6.36
C VAL A 25 -4.09 3.91 5.57
N GLU A 26 -3.00 3.53 6.26
CA GLU A 26 -1.75 3.13 5.62
C GLU A 26 -1.90 1.83 4.82
N ARG A 27 -2.62 0.84 5.37
CA ARG A 27 -2.87 -0.46 4.73
C ARG A 27 -3.73 -0.33 3.47
N GLU A 28 -4.79 0.48 3.54
CA GLU A 28 -5.65 0.78 2.39
C GLU A 28 -4.91 1.62 1.34
N GLY A 29 -3.84 2.32 1.73
CA GLY A 29 -3.02 3.08 0.81
C GLY A 29 -3.68 4.39 0.38
N LEU A 30 -4.63 4.90 1.15
CA LEU A 30 -5.46 6.07 0.84
C LEU A 30 -4.62 7.31 0.54
N ILE A 31 -3.58 7.56 1.37
CA ILE A 31 -2.62 8.65 1.17
C ILE A 31 -1.88 8.53 -0.17
N ARG A 32 -1.58 7.30 -0.60
CA ARG A 32 -0.90 7.05 -1.88
C ARG A 32 -1.83 7.32 -3.06
N GLU A 33 -3.11 7.02 -2.93
CA GLU A 33 -4.11 7.34 -3.96
C GLU A 33 -4.32 8.84 -4.06
N ILE A 34 -4.48 9.54 -2.94
CA ILE A 34 -4.57 11.01 -2.92
C ILE A 34 -3.38 11.61 -3.68
N LYS A 35 -2.15 11.23 -3.33
CA LYS A 35 -0.92 11.69 -4.01
C LYS A 35 -0.82 11.34 -5.51
N ARG A 36 -1.57 10.34 -5.98
CA ARG A 36 -1.63 10.00 -7.41
C ARG A 36 -2.65 10.85 -8.16
N HIS A 37 -3.65 11.36 -7.46
CA HIS A 37 -4.71 12.18 -8.03
C HIS A 37 -4.47 13.69 -7.89
N THR A 38 -3.42 14.13 -7.19
CA THR A 38 -3.10 15.56 -7.03
C THR A 38 -2.62 16.24 -8.30
N TYR A 39 -2.13 15.49 -9.29
CA TYR A 39 -1.67 16.03 -10.57
C TYR A 39 -2.07 15.12 -11.71
N TYR A 40 -2.20 15.70 -12.91
CA TYR A 40 -2.37 14.92 -14.12
C TYR A 40 -1.09 14.17 -14.45
N GLU A 41 -1.20 12.85 -14.56
CA GLU A 41 -0.12 11.99 -15.02
C GLU A 41 -0.44 11.50 -16.42
N LYS A 42 0.47 11.69 -17.37
CA LYS A 42 0.25 11.28 -18.77
C LYS A 42 0.00 9.77 -18.83
N PRO A 43 -0.97 9.27 -19.61
CA PRO A 43 -1.32 7.84 -19.63
C PRO A 43 -0.13 6.93 -19.94
N THR A 44 0.82 7.38 -20.76
CA THR A 44 2.05 6.64 -21.07
C THR A 44 2.95 6.47 -19.85
N GLU A 45 3.05 7.50 -19.00
CA GLU A 45 3.85 7.48 -17.77
C GLU A 45 3.21 6.57 -16.72
N VAL A 46 1.88 6.61 -16.57
CA VAL A 46 1.12 5.69 -15.73
C VAL A 46 1.40 4.24 -16.14
N ARG A 47 1.32 3.93 -17.44
CA ARG A 47 1.60 2.59 -17.99
C ARG A 47 3.05 2.17 -17.70
N ARG A 48 4.02 3.05 -17.94
CA ARG A 48 5.45 2.80 -17.65
C ARG A 48 5.69 2.53 -16.16
N LYS A 49 5.15 3.35 -15.26
CA LYS A 49 5.25 3.13 -13.80
C LYS A 49 4.60 1.81 -13.37
N LYS A 50 3.45 1.44 -13.96
CA LYS A 50 2.78 0.16 -13.68
C LYS A 50 3.65 -1.04 -14.06
N LEU A 51 4.25 -1.02 -15.25
CA LEU A 51 5.16 -2.06 -15.74
C LEU A 51 6.40 -2.20 -14.84
N LEU A 52 7.05 -1.08 -14.52
CA LEU A 52 8.22 -1.06 -13.65
C LEU A 52 7.91 -1.61 -12.25
N LYS A 53 6.74 -1.27 -11.69
CA LYS A 53 6.29 -1.79 -10.39
C LYS A 53 6.05 -3.31 -10.44
N ALA A 54 5.48 -3.82 -11.53
CA ALA A 54 5.29 -5.26 -11.73
C ALA A 54 6.63 -6.01 -11.82
N ARG A 55 7.57 -5.51 -12.64
CA ARG A 55 8.91 -6.09 -12.78
C ARG A 55 9.66 -6.13 -11.45
N ARG A 56 9.62 -5.03 -10.67
CA ARG A 56 10.23 -4.97 -9.33
C ARG A 56 9.61 -5.99 -8.37
N LYS A 57 8.28 -6.17 -8.41
CA LYS A 57 7.60 -7.20 -7.60
C LYS A 57 8.05 -8.61 -7.97
N GLN A 58 8.14 -8.90 -9.26
CA GLN A 58 8.59 -10.21 -9.76
C GLN A 58 10.03 -10.51 -9.35
N GLN A 59 10.94 -9.54 -9.52
CA GLN A 59 12.33 -9.67 -9.09
C GLN A 59 12.45 -9.93 -7.59
N LYS A 60 11.65 -9.24 -6.77
CA LYS A 60 11.61 -9.46 -5.32
C LYS A 60 11.12 -10.87 -4.97
N LEU A 61 10.15 -11.41 -5.70
CA LEU A 61 9.66 -12.78 -5.50
C LEU A 61 10.74 -13.81 -5.84
N ILE A 62 11.39 -13.67 -7.00
CA ILE A 62 12.47 -14.55 -7.44
C ILE A 62 13.62 -14.53 -6.42
N ARG A 63 13.99 -13.34 -5.92
CA ARG A 63 15.03 -13.20 -4.90
C ARG A 63 14.66 -13.98 -3.62
N LYS A 64 13.43 -13.83 -3.12
CA LYS A 64 12.95 -14.57 -1.95
C LYS A 64 12.93 -16.08 -2.16
N LEU A 65 12.54 -16.54 -3.35
CA LEU A 65 12.56 -17.96 -3.70
C LEU A 65 13.99 -18.50 -3.72
N LYS A 66 14.93 -17.79 -4.39
CA LYS A 66 16.35 -18.16 -4.37
C LYS A 66 16.92 -18.20 -2.96
N GLU A 67 16.61 -17.21 -2.13
CA GLU A 67 16.97 -17.21 -0.71
C GLU A 67 16.43 -18.46 -0.02
N LYS A 68 15.15 -18.81 -0.19
CA LYS A 68 14.55 -20.02 0.37
C LYS A 68 15.27 -21.30 -0.08
N TYR A 69 15.43 -21.49 -1.39
CA TYR A 69 16.07 -22.70 -1.95
C TYR A 69 17.58 -22.78 -1.67
N LYS A 70 18.24 -21.69 -1.25
CA LYS A 70 19.66 -21.71 -0.86
C LYS A 70 19.91 -22.43 0.46
N TYR A 71 18.90 -22.53 1.33
CA TYR A 71 19.00 -23.15 2.66
C TYR A 71 18.48 -24.60 2.70
N TYR A 72 18.01 -25.13 1.58
CA TYR A 72 17.70 -26.55 1.38
C TYR A 72 18.81 -27.19 0.56
#